data_AF-A0A094L6D5-F1
#
_entry.id   AF-A0A094L6D5-F1
#
_cell.length_a   1.000
_cell.length_b   1.000
_cell.length_c   1.000
_cell.angle_alpha   90.00
_cell.angle_beta   90.00
_cell.angle_gamma   90.00
#
_symmetry.space_group_name_H-M   'P 1'
#
loop_
_entity.id
_entity.type
_entity.pdbx_description
1 polymer ?
#
loop_
_entity_poly.entity_id
_entity_poly.type
_entity_poly.pdbx_seq_one_letter_code
_entity_poly.pdbx_strand_id
1 'polypeptide(L)'
;GVDHFHSSLGDRGWGCGYRNFQMLLSSLLQNSLYNDCLRDTALIPSIPKIQSMIEDAWREGFDPHGASHFKNRLHGSKAWIGACEIYSLLTSLRIKCQIIDFHKPTGPMGTHPRLFEWILRYYSTDNEGAAKVVCTSKPPIYLQHQGHSRTVVGIEEKKNKALCLLLFDPGCPSQEMQKLLKQNSDGTNLKLLRKFAGNLKEKQYQIVAVDGVLSLEEKAARCHASQVLTSEKIP
;
A
#
# COMPACT_ATOMS: atom_id res chain seq x y z
N GLY A 1 -0.99 11.82 8.65
CA GLY A 1 -1.40 10.62 9.41
C GLY A 1 -1.92 9.57 8.46
N VAL A 2 -2.42 8.44 8.96
CA VAL A 2 -3.08 7.40 8.14
C VAL A 2 -4.39 7.00 8.83
N ASP A 3 -5.50 7.11 8.13
CA ASP A 3 -6.79 6.63 8.62
C ASP A 3 -6.97 5.16 8.28
N HIS A 4 -7.49 4.37 9.22
CA HIS A 4 -7.77 2.95 9.00
C HIS A 4 -9.15 2.75 8.35
N PHE A 5 -9.20 1.91 7.32
CA PHE A 5 -10.45 1.51 6.66
C PHE A 5 -10.58 -0.01 6.69
N HIS A 6 -11.67 -0.51 7.27
CA HIS A 6 -12.00 -1.93 7.25
C HIS A 6 -13.14 -2.26 6.29
N SER A 7 -13.26 -3.53 5.92
CA SER A 7 -14.35 -3.98 5.07
C SER A 7 -15.71 -3.84 5.75
N SER A 8 -16.68 -3.35 4.98
CA SER A 8 -18.10 -3.34 5.31
C SER A 8 -18.76 -4.66 4.87
N LEU A 9 -20.08 -4.81 5.09
CA LEU A 9 -20.83 -5.97 4.60
C LEU A 9 -20.77 -6.14 3.08
N GLY A 10 -20.68 -5.04 2.31
CA GLY A 10 -20.66 -5.09 0.85
C GLY A 10 -19.36 -5.63 0.26
N ASP A 11 -18.24 -5.45 0.97
CA ASP A 11 -16.90 -5.75 0.48
C ASP A 11 -16.11 -6.78 1.28
N ARG A 12 -16.72 -7.34 2.34
CA ARG A 12 -16.10 -8.39 3.14
C ARG A 12 -15.75 -9.60 2.27
N GLY A 13 -14.49 -10.03 2.37
CA GLY A 13 -13.95 -11.18 1.64
C GLY A 13 -13.33 -10.85 0.29
N TRP A 14 -13.35 -9.60 -0.17
CA TRP A 14 -12.75 -9.23 -1.46
C TRP A 14 -12.23 -7.78 -1.55
N GLY A 15 -12.67 -6.90 -0.65
CA GLY A 15 -12.39 -5.48 -0.69
C GLY A 15 -10.99 -5.05 -0.27
N CYS A 16 -10.11 -5.97 0.15
CA CYS A 16 -8.86 -5.61 0.83
C CYS A 16 -7.98 -4.67 0.00
N GLY A 17 -7.80 -4.91 -1.30
CA GLY A 17 -7.03 -4.03 -2.18
C GLY A 17 -7.55 -2.59 -2.20
N TYR A 18 -8.86 -2.42 -2.32
CA TYR A 18 -9.51 -1.11 -2.32
C TYR A 18 -9.41 -0.41 -0.96
N ARG A 19 -9.55 -1.14 0.15
CA ARG A 19 -9.41 -0.58 1.50
C ARG A 19 -7.99 -0.13 1.79
N ASN A 20 -6.98 -0.88 1.34
CA ASN A 20 -5.58 -0.45 1.44
C ASN A 20 -5.29 0.77 0.56
N PHE A 21 -5.92 0.90 -0.61
CA PHE A 21 -5.87 2.15 -1.37
C PHE A 21 -6.47 3.32 -0.60
N GLN A 22 -7.63 3.15 0.05
CA GLN A 22 -8.22 4.19 0.89
C GLN A 22 -7.30 4.63 2.04
N MET A 23 -6.65 3.66 2.71
CA MET A 23 -5.67 3.96 3.76
C MET A 23 -4.48 4.74 3.19
N LEU A 24 -3.91 4.31 2.06
CA LEU A 24 -2.84 5.04 1.38
C LEU A 24 -3.25 6.46 1.01
N LEU A 25 -4.39 6.61 0.32
CA LEU A 25 -4.90 7.90 -0.13
C LEU A 25 -5.19 8.86 1.05
N SER A 26 -5.66 8.35 2.19
CA SER A 26 -5.88 9.18 3.39
C SER A 26 -4.61 9.90 3.86
N SER A 27 -3.46 9.25 3.69
CA SER A 27 -2.16 9.86 4.00
C SER A 27 -1.75 10.89 2.97
N LEU A 28 -2.01 10.64 1.68
CA LEU A 28 -1.68 11.55 0.59
C LEU A 28 -2.51 12.84 0.65
N LEU A 29 -3.81 12.73 0.98
CA LEU A 29 -4.70 13.89 1.12
C LEU A 29 -4.31 14.84 2.27
N GLN A 30 -3.56 14.34 3.26
CA GLN A 30 -3.05 15.15 4.37
C GLN A 30 -1.66 15.74 4.10
N ASN A 31 -1.04 15.40 2.96
CA ASN A 31 0.31 15.82 2.62
C ASN A 31 0.26 16.83 1.46
N SER A 32 0.67 18.07 1.74
CA SER A 32 0.59 19.19 0.81
C SER A 32 1.34 18.99 -0.51
N LEU A 33 2.33 18.08 -0.55
CA LEU A 33 3.02 17.70 -1.78
C LEU A 33 2.08 17.18 -2.88
N TYR A 34 0.95 16.58 -2.50
CA TYR A 34 0.01 15.93 -3.42
C TYR A 34 -1.25 16.78 -3.70
N ASN A 35 -1.36 17.99 -3.14
CA ASN A 35 -2.57 18.81 -3.28
C ASN A 35 -2.93 19.09 -4.74
N ASP A 36 -1.94 19.42 -5.58
CA ASP A 36 -2.18 19.76 -6.98
C ASP A 36 -2.69 18.57 -7.80
N CYS A 37 -2.17 17.37 -7.55
CA CYS A 37 -2.58 16.17 -8.28
C CYS A 37 -3.87 15.54 -7.73
N LEU A 38 -4.21 15.80 -6.46
CA LEU A 38 -5.41 15.31 -5.79
C LEU A 38 -6.52 16.36 -5.64
N ARG A 39 -6.40 17.53 -6.28
CA ARG A 39 -7.37 18.64 -6.18
C ARG A 39 -8.83 18.22 -6.45
N ASP A 40 -9.02 17.28 -7.38
CA ASP A 40 -10.33 16.78 -7.82
C ASP A 40 -10.79 15.57 -6.98
N THR A 41 -9.97 15.11 -6.03
CA THR A 41 -10.23 14.01 -5.10
C THR A 41 -10.19 14.53 -3.66
N ALA A 42 -11.11 15.43 -3.31
CA ALA A 42 -11.14 16.03 -1.97
C ALA A 42 -11.53 15.04 -0.85
N LEU A 43 -12.12 13.90 -1.18
CA LEU A 43 -12.63 12.90 -0.23
C LEU A 43 -12.18 11.50 -0.61
N ILE A 44 -12.15 10.60 0.37
CA ILE A 44 -11.88 9.18 0.15
C ILE A 44 -13.01 8.56 -0.70
N PRO A 45 -12.71 8.03 -1.89
CA PRO A 45 -13.73 7.44 -2.77
C PRO A 45 -14.26 6.13 -2.20
N SER A 46 -15.53 5.84 -2.48
CA SER A 46 -16.14 4.53 -2.21
C SER A 46 -15.53 3.45 -3.11
N ILE A 47 -15.69 2.16 -2.75
CA ILE A 47 -15.17 1.05 -3.57
C ILE A 47 -15.68 1.10 -5.02
N PRO A 48 -16.99 1.28 -5.30
CA PRO A 48 -17.46 1.43 -6.67
C PRO A 48 -16.78 2.60 -7.42
N LYS A 49 -16.52 3.72 -6.74
CA LYS A 49 -15.80 4.84 -7.35
C LYS A 49 -14.33 4.48 -7.64
N ILE A 50 -13.65 3.77 -6.73
CA ILE A 50 -12.29 3.28 -6.97
C ILE A 50 -12.26 2.33 -8.17
N GLN A 51 -13.24 1.43 -8.29
CA GLN A 51 -13.38 0.55 -9.45
C GLN A 51 -13.47 1.36 -10.76
N SER A 52 -14.33 2.38 -10.79
CA SER A 52 -14.42 3.27 -11.96
C SER A 52 -13.14 4.04 -12.22
N MET A 53 -12.42 4.51 -11.19
CA MET A 53 -11.15 5.22 -11.39
C MET A 53 -10.06 4.31 -11.97
N ILE A 54 -10.05 3.02 -11.62
CA ILE A 54 -9.14 2.03 -12.25
C ILE A 54 -9.55 1.82 -13.71
N GLU A 55 -10.84 1.69 -14.01
CA GLU A 55 -11.34 1.61 -15.38
C GLU A 55 -11.00 2.88 -16.20
N ASP A 56 -11.04 4.06 -15.57
CA ASP A 56 -10.62 5.33 -16.18
C ASP A 56 -9.14 5.28 -16.54
N ALA A 57 -8.28 4.81 -15.64
CA ALA A 57 -6.85 4.61 -15.93
C ALA A 57 -6.63 3.63 -17.10
N TRP A 58 -7.38 2.53 -17.16
CA TRP A 58 -7.31 1.61 -18.30
C TRP A 58 -7.74 2.27 -19.62
N ARG A 59 -8.80 3.09 -19.59
CA ARG A 59 -9.24 3.86 -20.76
C ARG A 59 -8.22 4.91 -21.21
N GLU A 60 -7.44 5.46 -20.29
CA GLU A 60 -6.30 6.32 -20.61
C GLU A 60 -5.12 5.56 -21.23
N GLY A 61 -5.11 4.23 -21.14
CA GLY A 61 -4.09 3.36 -21.73
C GLY A 61 -3.12 2.74 -20.72
N PHE A 62 -3.41 2.78 -19.42
CA PHE A 62 -2.60 2.07 -18.43
C PHE A 62 -2.89 0.57 -18.45
N ASP A 63 -1.83 -0.26 -18.40
CA ASP A 63 -1.89 -1.72 -18.20
C ASP A 63 -3.03 -2.45 -18.96
N PRO A 64 -3.01 -2.47 -20.30
CA PRO A 64 -4.05 -3.12 -21.09
C PRO A 64 -4.13 -4.64 -20.84
N HIS A 65 -3.04 -5.27 -20.41
CA HIS A 65 -3.02 -6.68 -20.05
C HIS A 65 -3.78 -6.94 -18.74
N GLY A 66 -3.54 -6.11 -17.71
CA GLY A 66 -4.33 -6.09 -16.47
C GLY A 66 -5.81 -5.79 -16.75
N ALA A 67 -6.10 -4.79 -17.59
CA ALA A 67 -7.47 -4.48 -18.00
C ALA A 67 -8.15 -5.69 -18.67
N SER A 68 -7.47 -6.34 -19.61
CA SER A 68 -7.98 -7.54 -20.30
C SER A 68 -8.22 -8.71 -19.34
N HIS A 69 -7.38 -8.89 -18.31
CA HIS A 69 -7.59 -9.92 -17.28
C HIS A 69 -8.96 -9.76 -16.59
N PHE A 70 -9.36 -8.52 -16.32
CA PHE A 70 -10.66 -8.18 -15.73
C PHE A 70 -11.77 -7.94 -16.77
N LYS A 71 -11.58 -8.34 -18.03
CA LYS A 71 -12.54 -8.10 -19.13
C LYS A 71 -12.91 -6.61 -19.25
N ASN A 72 -11.95 -5.72 -18.94
CA ASN A 72 -12.09 -4.26 -18.93
C ASN A 72 -13.20 -3.75 -18.01
N ARG A 73 -13.53 -4.48 -16.94
CA ARG A 73 -14.59 -4.09 -16.00
C ARG A 73 -14.34 -4.56 -14.57
N LEU A 74 -14.32 -3.62 -13.64
CA LEU A 74 -14.38 -3.84 -12.19
C LEU A 74 -15.72 -3.38 -11.60
N HIS A 75 -16.33 -2.31 -12.12
CA HIS A 75 -17.54 -1.72 -11.55
C HIS A 75 -18.70 -2.74 -11.57
N GLY A 76 -19.32 -2.93 -10.40
CA GLY A 76 -20.38 -3.92 -10.19
C GLY A 76 -19.88 -5.36 -9.99
N SER A 77 -18.57 -5.58 -9.93
CA SER A 77 -17.96 -6.87 -9.61
C SER A 77 -17.42 -6.91 -8.18
N LYS A 78 -17.06 -8.12 -7.73
CA LYS A 78 -16.32 -8.38 -6.49
C LYS A 78 -14.86 -8.76 -6.77
N ALA A 79 -14.30 -8.23 -7.86
CA ALA A 79 -12.96 -8.58 -8.32
C ALA A 79 -11.88 -8.20 -7.31
N TRP A 80 -10.97 -9.13 -7.06
CA TRP A 80 -9.78 -8.90 -6.26
C TRP A 80 -8.78 -8.14 -7.11
N ILE A 81 -8.25 -7.04 -6.58
CA ILE A 81 -7.21 -6.24 -7.22
C ILE A 81 -5.89 -6.40 -6.49
N GLY A 82 -4.78 -6.14 -7.18
CA GLY A 82 -3.43 -6.23 -6.65
C GLY A 82 -2.61 -4.97 -6.86
N ALA A 83 -1.29 -5.12 -6.75
CA ALA A 83 -0.34 -4.02 -6.87
C ALA A 83 -0.40 -3.30 -8.25
N CYS A 84 -0.72 -4.04 -9.32
CA CYS A 84 -0.81 -3.49 -10.68
C CYS A 84 -1.96 -2.48 -10.84
N GLU A 85 -3.16 -2.80 -10.36
CA GLU A 85 -4.30 -1.86 -10.39
C GLU A 85 -4.03 -0.63 -9.51
N ILE A 86 -3.41 -0.83 -8.34
CA ILE A 86 -3.03 0.29 -7.46
C ILE A 86 -1.99 1.20 -8.12
N TYR A 87 -0.98 0.62 -8.77
CA TYR A 87 0.02 1.38 -9.53
C TYR A 87 -0.61 2.18 -10.67
N SER A 88 -1.46 1.54 -11.47
CA SER A 88 -2.14 2.18 -12.60
C SER A 88 -3.02 3.33 -12.14
N LEU A 89 -3.78 3.12 -11.06
CA LEU A 89 -4.62 4.15 -10.45
C LEU A 89 -3.78 5.34 -9.94
N LEU A 90 -2.78 5.11 -9.10
CA LEU A 90 -1.92 6.18 -8.56
C LEU A 90 -1.22 6.95 -9.69
N THR A 91 -0.67 6.24 -10.68
CA THR A 91 0.04 6.86 -11.80
C THR A 91 -0.90 7.70 -12.67
N SER A 92 -2.13 7.25 -12.90
CA SER A 92 -3.15 8.04 -13.62
C SER A 92 -3.49 9.35 -12.89
N LEU A 93 -3.41 9.35 -11.55
CA LEU A 93 -3.57 10.54 -10.70
C LEU A 93 -2.29 11.37 -10.58
N ARG A 94 -1.27 11.14 -11.43
CA ARG A 94 0.04 11.81 -11.39
C ARG A 94 0.80 11.59 -10.07
N ILE A 95 0.52 10.51 -9.35
CA ILE A 95 1.29 10.12 -8.18
C ILE A 95 2.44 9.23 -8.64
N LYS A 96 3.67 9.62 -8.28
CA LYS A 96 4.86 8.83 -8.55
C LYS A 96 4.92 7.69 -7.55
N CYS A 97 4.87 6.46 -8.05
CA CYS A 97 4.97 5.26 -7.24
C CYS A 97 5.70 4.14 -7.99
N GLN A 98 6.07 3.07 -7.30
CA GLN A 98 6.72 1.91 -7.91
C GLN A 98 6.25 0.62 -7.28
N ILE A 99 6.23 -0.45 -8.10
CA ILE A 99 6.02 -1.82 -7.65
C ILE A 99 7.38 -2.47 -7.42
N ILE A 100 7.60 -2.99 -6.22
CA ILE A 100 8.76 -3.85 -5.92
C ILE A 100 8.25 -5.26 -5.64
N ASP A 101 8.82 -6.24 -6.32
CA ASP A 101 8.43 -7.64 -6.29
C ASP A 101 9.48 -8.52 -5.59
N PHE A 102 9.17 -8.88 -4.34
CA PHE A 102 9.88 -9.89 -3.55
C PHE A 102 9.34 -11.26 -3.95
N HIS A 103 9.77 -11.72 -5.12
CA HIS A 103 9.24 -12.88 -5.83
C HIS A 103 9.55 -14.23 -5.18
N LYS A 104 10.45 -14.26 -4.17
CA LYS A 104 10.77 -15.45 -3.38
C LYS A 104 11.29 -15.06 -1.98
N PRO A 105 11.24 -15.98 -1.00
CA PRO A 105 11.85 -15.74 0.31
C PRO A 105 13.36 -15.57 0.24
N THR A 106 13.89 -14.70 1.11
CA THR A 106 15.30 -14.28 1.13
C THR A 106 16.07 -14.71 2.37
N GLY A 107 15.38 -15.35 3.32
CA GLY A 107 15.93 -15.72 4.61
C GLY A 107 15.55 -17.14 5.01
N PRO A 108 16.12 -17.61 6.14
CA PRO A 108 15.86 -18.95 6.64
C PRO A 108 14.37 -19.16 6.94
N MET A 109 13.92 -20.41 6.85
CA MET A 109 12.54 -20.81 7.15
C MET A 109 11.46 -20.02 6.37
N GLY A 110 11.77 -19.60 5.13
CA GLY A 110 10.85 -18.88 4.27
C GLY A 110 10.60 -17.42 4.68
N THR A 111 11.54 -16.79 5.40
CA THR A 111 11.43 -15.38 5.79
C THR A 111 11.87 -14.43 4.69
N HIS A 112 11.50 -13.15 4.81
CA HIS A 112 11.77 -12.10 3.82
C HIS A 112 12.61 -10.94 4.39
N PRO A 113 13.87 -11.14 4.82
CA PRO A 113 14.72 -10.06 5.33
C PRO A 113 14.86 -8.87 4.36
N ARG A 114 14.95 -9.12 3.03
CA ARG A 114 15.07 -8.03 2.05
C ARG A 114 13.85 -7.11 2.01
N LEU A 115 12.64 -7.64 2.22
CA LEU A 115 11.43 -6.82 2.35
C LEU A 115 11.52 -5.88 3.55
N PHE A 116 11.96 -6.40 4.70
CA PHE A 116 12.10 -5.60 5.92
C PHE A 116 13.20 -4.55 5.78
N GLU A 117 14.34 -4.90 5.17
CA GLU A 117 15.44 -3.98 4.88
C GLU A 117 15.02 -2.86 3.92
N TRP A 118 14.27 -3.19 2.87
CA TRP A 118 13.76 -2.21 1.93
C TRP A 118 12.83 -1.21 2.62
N ILE A 119 11.88 -1.71 3.42
CA ILE A 119 10.95 -0.87 4.18
C ILE A 119 11.70 -0.02 5.22
N LEU A 120 12.74 -0.56 5.87
CA LEU A 120 13.58 0.20 6.78
C LEU A 120 14.22 1.39 6.07
N ARG A 121 14.84 1.16 4.90
CA ARG A 121 15.45 2.24 4.10
C ARG A 121 14.43 3.28 3.66
N TYR A 122 13.23 2.84 3.26
CA TYR A 122 12.14 3.73 2.89
C TYR A 122 11.79 4.68 4.03
N TYR A 123 11.57 4.19 5.26
CA TYR A 123 11.20 5.06 6.39
C TYR A 123 12.38 5.79 7.04
N SER A 124 13.62 5.32 6.85
CA SER A 124 14.80 5.92 7.50
C SER A 124 15.41 7.09 6.74
N THR A 125 14.94 7.41 5.52
CA THR A 125 15.60 8.41 4.66
C THR A 125 15.63 9.82 5.25
N ASP A 126 14.65 10.16 6.09
CA ASP A 126 14.48 11.53 6.65
C ASP A 126 14.96 11.60 8.11
N ASN A 127 15.68 10.58 8.60
CA ASN A 127 16.13 10.51 9.98
C ASN A 127 17.47 11.25 10.19
N GLU A 128 17.42 12.58 10.14
CA GLU A 128 18.59 13.44 10.40
C GLU A 128 18.86 13.63 11.92
N GLY A 129 17.99 13.11 12.80
CA GLY A 129 18.05 13.32 14.25
C GLY A 129 18.23 12.03 15.08
N ALA A 130 18.74 12.17 16.31
CA ALA A 130 18.89 11.06 17.26
C ALA A 130 17.57 10.65 17.98
N ALA A 131 16.41 11.00 17.42
CA ALA A 131 15.13 10.75 18.06
C ALA A 131 14.78 9.25 18.05
N LYS A 132 14.31 8.73 19.20
CA LYS A 132 13.90 7.32 19.33
C LYS A 132 12.64 6.99 18.52
N VAL A 133 11.77 7.98 18.28
CA VAL A 133 10.53 7.84 17.50
C VAL A 133 10.52 8.94 16.47
N VAL A 134 10.38 8.57 15.20
CA VAL A 134 10.36 9.49 14.06
C VAL A 134 9.03 9.36 13.35
N CYS A 135 8.22 10.41 13.36
CA CYS A 135 6.99 10.50 12.59
C CYS A 135 7.31 11.15 11.24
N THR A 136 7.52 10.35 10.20
CA THR A 136 7.89 10.84 8.86
C THR A 136 6.69 11.43 8.11
N SER A 137 6.94 12.26 7.10
CA SER A 137 5.92 12.69 6.13
C SER A 137 5.65 11.65 5.02
N LYS A 138 6.42 10.55 5.00
CA LYS A 138 6.31 9.49 3.98
C LYS A 138 4.95 8.78 4.02
N PRO A 139 4.34 8.52 2.85
CA PRO A 139 3.11 7.73 2.77
C PRO A 139 3.30 6.30 3.29
N PRO A 140 2.23 5.61 3.71
CA PRO A 140 2.27 4.19 4.01
C PRO A 140 2.57 3.36 2.74
N ILE A 141 2.95 2.10 2.91
CA ILE A 141 3.24 1.20 1.80
C ILE A 141 2.10 0.19 1.64
N TYR A 142 1.57 0.05 0.42
CA TYR A 142 0.66 -1.04 0.09
C TYR A 142 1.44 -2.36 0.02
N LEU A 143 0.99 -3.41 0.70
CA LEU A 143 1.65 -4.72 0.76
C LEU A 143 0.69 -5.82 0.29
N GLN A 144 1.00 -6.46 -0.82
CA GLN A 144 0.29 -7.59 -1.41
C GLN A 144 1.01 -8.91 -1.10
N HIS A 145 0.23 -9.96 -0.86
CA HIS A 145 0.65 -11.35 -1.10
C HIS A 145 -0.50 -12.10 -1.78
N GLN A 146 -0.31 -13.38 -2.13
CA GLN A 146 -1.39 -14.15 -2.73
C GLN A 146 -2.62 -14.17 -1.80
N GLY A 147 -3.70 -13.58 -2.29
CA GLY A 147 -5.03 -13.59 -1.70
C GLY A 147 -5.35 -12.60 -0.58
N HIS A 148 -4.42 -11.72 -0.19
CA HIS A 148 -4.75 -10.60 0.70
C HIS A 148 -3.76 -9.45 0.55
N SER A 149 -4.19 -8.25 0.94
CA SER A 149 -3.32 -7.07 1.02
C SER A 149 -3.50 -6.34 2.35
N ARG A 150 -2.44 -5.65 2.76
CA ARG A 150 -2.33 -4.89 4.01
C ARG A 150 -1.59 -3.58 3.74
N THR A 151 -1.60 -2.69 4.72
CA THR A 151 -0.91 -1.38 4.65
C THR A 151 0.18 -1.33 5.70
N VAL A 152 1.43 -1.16 5.29
CA VAL A 152 2.55 -0.90 6.21
C VAL A 152 2.51 0.58 6.59
N VAL A 153 2.42 0.87 7.89
CA VAL A 153 2.37 2.25 8.43
C VAL A 153 3.64 2.65 9.18
N GLY A 154 4.60 1.73 9.30
CA GLY A 154 5.89 2.00 9.92
C GLY A 154 6.70 0.74 10.18
N ILE A 155 7.86 0.93 10.78
CA ILE A 155 8.81 -0.12 11.12
C ILE A 155 9.51 0.20 12.44
N GLU A 156 9.74 -0.81 13.27
CA GLU A 156 10.51 -0.72 14.51
C GLU A 156 11.82 -1.49 14.36
N GLU A 157 12.94 -0.86 14.70
CA GLU A 157 14.21 -1.53 14.95
C GLU A 157 14.34 -1.81 16.45
N LYS A 158 14.36 -3.08 16.85
CA LYS A 158 14.53 -3.48 18.25
C LYS A 158 15.99 -3.33 18.68
N LYS A 159 16.24 -3.30 19.99
CA LYS A 159 17.60 -3.24 20.56
C LYS A 159 18.51 -4.37 20.08
N ASN A 160 17.95 -5.54 19.82
CA ASN A 160 18.66 -6.71 19.27
C ASN A 160 18.76 -6.69 17.73
N LYS A 161 18.54 -5.54 17.09
CA LYS A 161 18.55 -5.36 15.63
C LYS A 161 17.46 -6.10 14.85
N ALA A 162 16.53 -6.77 15.54
CA ALA A 162 15.37 -7.37 14.89
C ALA A 162 14.42 -6.28 14.37
N LEU A 163 13.92 -6.47 13.16
CA LEU A 163 12.95 -5.58 12.53
C LEU A 163 11.52 -6.06 12.74
N CYS A 164 10.60 -5.12 12.94
CA CYS A 164 9.19 -5.39 13.13
C CYS A 164 8.35 -4.39 12.33
N LEU A 165 7.54 -4.87 11.39
CA LEU A 165 6.61 -4.02 10.64
C LEU A 165 5.39 -3.69 11.49
N LEU A 166 4.87 -2.48 11.30
CA LEU A 166 3.58 -2.05 11.81
C LEU A 166 2.58 -2.10 10.66
N LEU A 167 1.63 -3.04 10.70
CA LEU A 167 0.65 -3.23 9.64
C LEU A 167 -0.77 -2.88 10.09
N PHE A 168 -1.47 -2.16 9.23
CA PHE A 168 -2.93 -2.07 9.22
C PHE A 168 -3.51 -3.16 8.32
N ASP A 169 -4.54 -3.84 8.82
CA ASP A 169 -5.27 -4.89 8.09
C ASP A 169 -6.72 -4.44 7.88
N PRO A 170 -7.24 -4.41 6.64
CA PRO A 170 -8.64 -4.06 6.39
C PRO A 170 -9.64 -5.11 6.89
N GLY A 171 -9.17 -6.29 7.32
CA GLY A 171 -9.96 -7.27 8.06
C GLY A 171 -10.11 -6.95 9.56
N CYS A 172 -9.36 -5.99 10.10
CA CYS A 172 -9.44 -5.60 11.50
C CYS A 172 -10.70 -4.74 11.73
N PRO A 173 -11.65 -5.13 12.59
CA PRO A 173 -12.85 -4.35 12.80
C PRO A 173 -12.57 -3.10 13.66
N SER A 174 -13.44 -2.09 13.55
CA SER A 174 -13.30 -0.82 14.27
C SER A 174 -13.11 -0.98 15.79
N GLN A 175 -13.79 -1.94 16.42
CA GLN A 175 -13.66 -2.18 17.87
C GLN A 175 -12.24 -2.57 18.28
N GLU A 176 -11.52 -3.33 17.45
CA GLU A 176 -10.13 -3.71 17.72
C GLU A 176 -9.20 -2.51 17.52
N MET A 177 -9.41 -1.70 16.47
CA MET A 177 -8.62 -0.49 16.23
C MET A 177 -8.82 0.56 17.34
N GLN A 178 -10.03 0.71 17.87
CA GLN A 178 -10.31 1.61 19.00
C GLN A 178 -9.53 1.26 20.27
N LYS A 179 -9.12 -0.01 20.46
CA LYS A 179 -8.28 -0.40 21.61
C LYS A 179 -6.90 0.25 21.56
N LEU A 180 -6.41 0.64 20.38
CA LEU A 180 -5.13 1.33 20.20
C LEU A 180 -5.20 2.81 20.62
N LEU A 181 -6.42 3.39 20.68
CA LEU A 181 -6.63 4.77 21.09
C LEU A 181 -6.73 4.94 22.61
N LYS A 182 -6.84 3.83 23.36
CA LYS A 182 -6.93 3.86 24.82
C LYS A 182 -5.55 4.10 25.43
N GLN A 183 -5.43 5.12 26.28
CA GLN A 183 -4.16 5.56 26.88
C GLN A 183 -3.45 4.51 27.76
N ASN A 184 -4.19 3.52 28.28
CA ASN A 184 -3.67 2.43 29.12
C ASN A 184 -3.51 1.13 28.32
N SER A 185 -2.68 1.14 27.28
CA SER A 185 -2.40 -0.08 26.52
C SER A 185 -1.25 -0.85 27.16
N ASP A 186 -1.55 -1.85 27.98
CA ASP A 186 -0.61 -2.95 28.20
C ASP A 186 -0.29 -3.50 26.81
N GLY A 187 0.98 -3.48 26.37
CA GLY A 187 1.42 -3.62 24.97
C GLY A 187 0.93 -4.86 24.18
N THR A 188 0.08 -5.69 24.78
CA THR A 188 -0.80 -6.71 24.17
C THR A 188 -1.57 -6.20 22.95
N ASN A 189 -2.17 -5.01 22.98
CA ASN A 189 -2.95 -4.48 21.84
C ASN A 189 -2.07 -4.20 20.60
N LEU A 190 -0.78 -3.94 20.81
CA LEU A 190 0.19 -3.70 19.72
C LEU A 190 0.55 -4.98 18.96
N LYS A 191 0.24 -6.17 19.50
CA LYS A 191 0.50 -7.45 18.80
C LYS A 191 -0.30 -7.57 17.50
N LEU A 192 -1.45 -6.93 17.41
CA LEU A 192 -2.27 -6.89 16.20
C LEU A 192 -1.54 -6.15 15.06
N LEU A 193 -0.86 -5.06 15.38
CA LEU A 193 -0.11 -4.26 14.41
C LEU A 193 1.25 -4.86 14.08
N ARG A 194 1.96 -5.36 15.09
CA ARG A 194 3.34 -5.82 14.98
C ARG A 194 3.43 -7.13 14.19
N LYS A 195 4.32 -7.15 13.19
CA LYS A 195 4.64 -8.33 12.39
C LYS A 195 6.14 -8.46 12.25
N PHE A 196 6.67 -9.54 12.79
CA PHE A 196 8.08 -9.92 12.67
C PHE A 196 8.30 -10.78 11.43
N ALA A 197 9.56 -11.04 11.07
CA ALA A 197 9.91 -11.88 9.93
C ALA A 197 9.21 -13.25 9.95
N GLY A 198 9.03 -13.85 11.13
CA GLY A 198 8.31 -15.12 11.29
C GLY A 198 6.82 -15.07 10.94
N ASN A 199 6.21 -13.88 10.85
CA ASN A 199 4.81 -13.68 10.49
C ASN A 199 4.59 -13.45 8.98
N LEU A 200 5.64 -13.17 8.20
CA LEU A 200 5.58 -12.92 6.77
C LEU A 200 6.35 -14.01 6.02
N LYS A 201 5.65 -15.11 5.71
CA LYS A 201 6.24 -16.32 5.10
C LYS A 201 5.57 -16.75 3.79
N GLU A 202 4.75 -15.88 3.20
CA GLU A 202 4.16 -16.16 1.89
C GLU A 202 5.26 -16.29 0.85
N LYS A 203 4.99 -17.05 -0.23
CA LYS A 203 5.99 -17.32 -1.27
C LYS A 203 6.49 -16.04 -1.96
N GLN A 204 5.61 -15.04 -2.07
CA GLN A 204 5.88 -13.80 -2.77
C GLN A 204 5.15 -12.64 -2.08
N TYR A 205 5.81 -11.49 -2.04
CA TYR A 205 5.21 -10.22 -1.65
C TYR A 205 5.47 -9.17 -2.73
N GLN A 206 4.49 -8.33 -3.00
CA GLN A 206 4.68 -7.12 -3.80
C GLN A 206 4.33 -5.92 -2.94
N ILE A 207 5.07 -4.83 -3.10
CA ILE A 207 4.73 -3.55 -2.48
C ILE A 207 4.47 -2.49 -3.52
N VAL A 208 3.60 -1.53 -3.21
CA VAL A 208 3.51 -0.26 -3.93
C VAL A 208 3.90 0.85 -2.97
N ALA A 209 4.99 1.54 -3.31
CA ALA A 209 5.51 2.66 -2.54
C ALA A 209 5.39 3.96 -3.34
N VAL A 210 4.93 5.02 -2.70
CA VAL A 210 4.80 6.36 -3.28
C VAL A 210 6.07 7.15 -2.98
N ASP A 211 6.64 7.78 -4.01
CA ASP A 211 7.91 8.52 -3.93
C ASP A 211 7.84 9.93 -4.52
N GLY A 212 6.63 10.47 -4.74
CA GLY A 212 6.43 11.88 -5.11
C GLY A 212 5.31 12.10 -6.12
N VAL A 213 5.45 13.14 -6.93
CA VAL A 213 4.48 13.53 -7.97
C VAL A 213 5.10 13.46 -9.36
N LEU A 214 4.25 13.27 -10.37
CA LEU A 214 4.62 13.21 -11.77
C LEU A 214 4.24 14.52 -12.49
N SER A 215 5.13 14.97 -13.36
CA SER A 215 4.76 15.82 -14.48
C SER A 215 3.83 15.07 -15.45
N LEU A 216 3.16 15.81 -16.34
CA LEU A 216 2.31 15.20 -17.36
C LEU A 216 3.13 14.35 -18.35
N GLU A 217 4.37 14.75 -18.63
CA GLU A 217 5.30 14.00 -19.48
C GLU A 217 5.70 12.68 -18.82
N GLU A 218 6.07 12.70 -17.54
CA GLU A 218 6.39 11.46 -16.82
C GLU A 218 5.18 10.53 -16.66
N LYS A 219 3.97 11.09 -16.47
CA LYS A 219 2.72 10.30 -16.50
C LYS A 219 2.55 9.61 -17.85
N ALA A 220 2.71 10.34 -18.96
CA ALA A 220 2.59 9.78 -20.30
C ALA A 220 3.64 8.70 -20.58
N ALA A 221 4.90 8.93 -20.18
CA ALA A 221 5.98 7.96 -20.30
C ALA A 221 5.67 6.67 -19.50
N ARG A 222 5.13 6.79 -18.29
CA ARG A 222 4.72 5.63 -17.47
C ARG A 222 3.50 4.92 -18.03
N CYS A 223 2.55 5.65 -18.61
CA CYS A 223 1.42 5.07 -19.33
C CYS A 223 1.91 4.18 -20.48
N HIS A 224 2.83 4.71 -21.31
CA HIS A 224 3.44 3.93 -22.39
C HIS A 224 4.24 2.73 -21.86
N ALA A 225 5.03 2.90 -20.79
CA ALA A 225 5.78 1.78 -20.19
C ALA A 225 4.85 0.68 -19.63
N SER A 226 3.67 1.05 -19.13
CA SER A 226 2.70 0.09 -18.58
C SER A 226 2.04 -0.81 -19.63
N GLN A 227 2.23 -0.56 -20.93
CA GLN A 227 1.84 -1.49 -22.00
C GLN A 227 2.49 -2.87 -21.82
N VAL A 228 3.70 -2.89 -21.26
CA VAL A 228 4.37 -4.10 -20.77
C VAL A 228 4.78 -3.84 -19.33
N LEU A 229 3.83 -3.96 -18.40
CA LEU A 229 4.07 -3.63 -17.00
C LEU A 229 5.09 -4.58 -16.37
N THR A 230 6.25 -4.03 -15.99
CA THR A 230 7.32 -4.73 -15.26
C THR A 230 7.56 -4.08 -13.91
N SER A 231 8.00 -4.88 -12.93
CA SER A 231 8.39 -4.41 -11.60
C SER A 231 9.86 -4.71 -11.31
N GLU A 232 10.47 -3.94 -10.40
CA GLU A 232 11.77 -4.29 -9.84
C GLU A 232 11.63 -5.61 -9.08
N LYS A 233 12.48 -6.59 -9.39
CA LYS A 233 12.49 -7.89 -8.71
C LYS A 233 13.64 -7.97 -7.73
N ILE A 234 13.31 -8.15 -6.45
CA ILE A 234 14.30 -8.39 -5.41
C ILE A 234 14.33 -9.89 -5.12
N PRO A 235 15.49 -10.55 -5.28
CA PRO A 235 15.67 -11.96 -4.97
C PRO A 235 15.64 -12.21 -3.49
#